data_AF-A0A3A9V8X6-F1
#
_entry.id   AF-A0A3A9V8X6-F1
#
_cell.length_a   1.000
_cell.length_b   1.000
_cell.length_c   1.000
_cell.angle_alpha   90.00
_cell.angle_beta   90.00
_cell.angle_gamma   90.00
#
_symmetry.space_group_name_H-M   'P 1'
#
loop_
_entity.id
_entity.type
_entity.pdbx_description
1 polymer ?
#
loop_
_entity_poly.entity_id
_entity_poly.type
_entity_poly.pdbx_seq_one_letter_code
_entity_poly.pdbx_strand_id
1 'polypeptide(L)'
;MIIIRYFFLAFLCLTLINCKTEDHKFPLDKRYWDTNDYNDVIIELRFGYKKDEKKPTFDNPEKRMIVQKLTDEQNFKIVLDDKELGIKHRSNIATEFFNQWKDMHQIYQQTDRKDKYLYDIEMLAVWQFGLDLQLDYFKLGNDDIKERSDDPNSSKVKSVINSNIGTLIENYTIYLDEINNEKAFSEEGKVKLGKGIDIYFSELIRIYPNANYSGIKRKAELMLKKSKNDNVKSSLIKLIKLINSTKNKDNT
;
A
#
# COMPACT_ATOMS: atom_id res chain seq x y z
N MET A 1 -32.82 54.19 12.61
CA MET A 1 -31.51 53.90 11.97
C MET A 1 -30.50 53.20 12.90
N ILE A 2 -30.63 53.32 14.22
CA ILE A 2 -29.73 52.68 15.20
C ILE A 2 -30.00 51.17 15.37
N ILE A 3 -31.28 50.76 15.33
CA ILE A 3 -31.69 49.35 15.53
C ILE A 3 -31.22 48.44 14.38
N ILE A 4 -31.20 48.94 13.13
CA ILE A 4 -30.73 48.19 11.95
C ILE A 4 -29.20 47.94 12.02
N ARG A 5 -28.43 48.88 12.60
CA ARG A 5 -26.97 48.73 12.77
C ARG A 5 -26.60 47.59 13.72
N TYR A 6 -27.38 47.38 14.79
CA TYR A 6 -27.12 46.28 15.73
C TYR A 6 -27.52 44.92 15.17
N PHE A 7 -28.56 44.85 14.33
CA PHE A 7 -28.95 43.62 13.63
C PHE A 7 -27.88 43.15 12.64
N PHE A 8 -27.27 44.09 11.90
CA PHE A 8 -26.18 43.79 10.97
C PHE A 8 -24.91 43.32 11.69
N LEU A 9 -24.60 43.92 12.85
CA LEU A 9 -23.46 43.52 13.69
C LEU A 9 -23.66 42.13 14.31
N ALA A 10 -24.87 41.80 14.77
CA ALA A 10 -25.22 40.48 15.28
C ALA A 10 -25.16 39.40 14.18
N PHE A 11 -25.58 39.73 12.96
CA PHE A 11 -25.48 38.82 11.81
C PHE A 11 -24.02 38.59 11.37
N LEU A 12 -23.16 39.62 11.45
CA LEU A 12 -21.72 39.49 11.21
C LEU A 12 -20.99 38.66 12.29
N CYS A 13 -21.43 38.74 13.55
CA CYS A 13 -20.90 37.89 14.62
C CYS A 13 -21.32 36.42 14.46
N LEU A 14 -22.52 36.15 13.94
CA LEU A 14 -23.00 34.78 13.69
C LEU A 14 -22.27 34.08 12.54
N THR A 15 -21.78 34.82 11.53
CA THR A 15 -20.97 34.23 10.46
C THR A 15 -19.53 33.90 10.90
N LEU A 16 -19.00 34.58 11.92
CA LEU A 16 -17.66 34.33 12.45
C LEU A 16 -17.59 33.14 13.42
N ILE A 17 -18.70 32.73 14.03
CA ILE A 17 -18.75 31.59 14.97
C ILE A 17 -18.92 30.25 14.22
N ASN A 18 -19.28 30.27 12.93
CA ASN A 18 -19.48 29.05 12.15
C ASN A 18 -18.21 28.54 11.45
N CYS A 19 -17.04 29.10 11.76
CA CYS A 19 -15.76 28.47 11.45
C CYS A 19 -15.55 27.29 12.42
N LYS A 20 -16.14 26.13 12.09
CA LYS A 20 -15.68 24.86 12.64
C LYS A 20 -14.22 24.72 12.19
N THR A 21 -13.27 24.88 13.10
CA THR A 21 -11.91 24.39 12.87
C THR A 21 -12.01 22.90 12.57
N GLU A 22 -11.52 22.48 11.40
CA GLU A 22 -11.35 21.06 11.12
C GLU A 22 -10.43 20.47 12.19
N ASP A 23 -10.93 19.47 12.92
CA ASP A 23 -10.19 18.80 14.00
C ASP A 23 -8.94 18.08 13.45
N HIS A 24 -8.92 17.74 12.16
CA HIS A 24 -7.82 17.08 11.47
C HIS A 24 -7.45 17.84 10.20
N LYS A 25 -6.18 18.18 10.01
CA LYS A 25 -5.69 18.87 8.82
C LYS A 25 -4.81 17.94 8.00
N PHE A 26 -5.19 17.72 6.75
CA PHE A 26 -4.43 16.94 5.78
C PHE A 26 -4.03 17.83 4.60
N PRO A 27 -2.83 17.68 4.00
CA PRO A 27 -2.37 18.51 2.89
C PRO A 27 -3.02 18.10 1.56
N LEU A 28 -4.36 18.13 1.47
CA LEU A 28 -5.13 17.64 0.33
C LEU A 28 -4.94 18.49 -0.93
N ASP A 29 -4.60 19.77 -0.78
CA ASP A 29 -4.32 20.67 -1.90
C ASP A 29 -3.04 20.30 -2.66
N LYS A 30 -2.14 19.53 -2.03
CA LYS A 30 -0.88 19.11 -2.65
C LYS A 30 -1.13 17.97 -3.64
N ARG A 31 -0.68 18.16 -4.89
CA ARG A 31 -0.88 17.18 -5.97
C ARG A 31 -0.26 15.81 -5.69
N TYR A 32 0.89 15.74 -5.03
CA TYR A 32 1.55 14.49 -4.62
C TYR A 32 2.08 14.63 -3.20
N TRP A 33 1.88 13.63 -2.35
CA TRP A 33 2.44 13.62 -1.00
C TRP A 33 3.86 13.07 -1.00
N ASP A 34 4.79 13.81 -0.41
CA ASP A 34 6.16 13.37 -0.20
C ASP A 34 6.33 12.64 1.14
N THR A 35 7.55 12.23 1.46
CA THR A 35 7.85 11.43 2.65
C THR A 35 7.60 12.17 3.96
N ASN A 36 7.68 13.51 3.98
CA ASN A 36 7.34 14.32 5.15
C ASN A 36 5.83 14.43 5.31
N ASP A 37 5.09 14.65 4.22
CA ASP A 37 3.62 14.64 4.29
C ASP A 37 3.12 13.29 4.81
N TYR A 38 3.67 12.17 4.33
CA TYR A 38 3.31 10.84 4.82
C TYR A 38 3.59 10.69 6.32
N ASN A 39 4.74 11.14 6.80
CA ASN A 39 5.06 11.10 8.23
C ASN A 39 3.99 11.80 9.06
N ASP A 40 3.64 13.05 8.70
CA ASP A 40 2.68 13.85 9.44
C ASP A 40 1.27 13.25 9.37
N VAL A 41 0.85 12.80 8.18
CA VAL A 41 -0.46 12.17 7.96
C VAL A 41 -0.58 10.85 8.73
N ILE A 42 0.48 10.04 8.77
CA ILE A 42 0.49 8.77 9.51
C ILE A 42 0.39 9.03 11.01
N ILE A 43 1.14 10.01 11.53
CA ILE A 43 1.06 10.41 12.95
C ILE A 43 -0.37 10.83 13.29
N GLU A 44 -0.97 11.67 12.45
CA GLU A 44 -2.34 12.15 12.64
C GLU A 44 -3.35 11.00 12.62
N LEU A 45 -3.27 10.10 11.63
CA LEU A 45 -4.16 8.95 11.51
C LEU A 45 -4.00 7.94 12.65
N ARG A 46 -2.80 7.80 13.22
CA ARG A 46 -2.54 6.87 14.33
C ARG A 46 -2.94 7.45 15.69
N PHE A 47 -2.71 8.75 15.90
CA PHE A 47 -2.74 9.34 17.24
C PHE A 47 -3.65 10.56 17.38
N GLY A 48 -4.04 11.22 16.29
CA GLY A 48 -4.90 12.41 16.30
C GLY A 48 -6.38 12.09 16.52
N TYR A 49 -6.83 10.91 16.09
CA TYR A 49 -8.23 10.48 16.23
C TYR A 49 -8.56 10.02 17.65
N LYS A 50 -9.69 10.50 18.20
CA LYS A 50 -10.20 10.02 19.49
C LYS A 50 -10.60 8.54 19.39
N LYS A 51 -10.61 7.84 20.53
CA LYS A 51 -10.92 6.40 20.60
C LYS A 51 -12.22 6.00 19.91
N ASP A 52 -13.26 6.82 20.06
CA ASP A 52 -14.59 6.58 19.49
C ASP A 52 -14.82 7.33 18.16
N GLU A 53 -13.81 8.04 17.67
CA GLU A 53 -13.87 8.73 16.38
C GLU A 53 -13.51 7.78 15.24
N LYS A 54 -14.33 7.82 14.18
CA LYS A 54 -14.06 7.03 12.97
C LYS A 54 -12.94 7.68 12.15
N LYS A 55 -11.97 6.85 11.76
CA LYS A 55 -10.93 7.22 10.81
C LYS A 55 -11.53 7.44 9.40
N PRO A 56 -10.80 8.11 8.50
CA PRO A 56 -11.20 8.24 7.10
C PRO A 56 -11.41 6.88 6.44
N THR A 57 -12.40 6.80 5.56
CA THR A 57 -12.79 5.57 4.84
C THR A 57 -13.17 5.91 3.40
N PHE A 58 -13.10 4.93 2.51
CA PHE A 58 -13.52 5.09 1.11
C PHE A 58 -15.03 5.30 0.98
N ASP A 59 -15.85 4.80 1.90
CA ASP A 59 -17.31 4.97 1.84
C ASP A 59 -17.79 6.35 2.33
N ASN A 60 -16.98 7.07 3.13
CA ASN A 60 -17.29 8.41 3.62
C ASN A 60 -16.92 9.48 2.59
N PRO A 61 -17.89 10.16 1.92
CA PRO A 61 -17.58 11.11 0.85
C PRO A 61 -16.73 12.31 1.29
N GLU A 62 -16.88 12.77 2.54
CA GLU A 62 -16.17 13.94 3.06
C GLU A 62 -14.71 13.63 3.34
N LYS A 63 -14.42 12.44 3.89
CA LYS A 63 -13.06 12.03 4.29
C LYS A 63 -12.37 11.08 3.28
N ARG A 64 -13.07 10.59 2.26
CA ARG A 64 -12.56 9.65 1.24
C ARG A 64 -11.25 10.10 0.60
N MET A 65 -11.13 11.39 0.31
CA MET A 65 -9.95 11.93 -0.38
C MET A 65 -8.66 11.68 0.40
N ILE A 66 -8.72 11.64 1.73
CA ILE A 66 -7.57 11.35 2.60
C ILE A 66 -7.06 9.94 2.34
N VAL A 67 -7.95 8.95 2.28
CA VAL A 67 -7.57 7.55 2.02
C VAL A 67 -7.07 7.38 0.59
N GLN A 68 -7.76 8.00 -0.37
CA GLN A 68 -7.34 7.97 -1.77
C GLN A 68 -5.92 8.52 -1.94
N LYS A 69 -5.62 9.65 -1.30
CA LYS A 69 -4.29 10.25 -1.25
C LYS A 69 -3.27 9.36 -0.55
N LEU A 70 -3.61 8.82 0.62
CA LEU A 70 -2.73 7.97 1.41
C LEU A 70 -2.28 6.72 0.62
N THR A 71 -3.16 6.17 -0.21
CA THR A 71 -2.89 4.96 -0.99
C THR A 71 -2.70 5.24 -2.48
N ASP A 72 -2.37 6.47 -2.87
CA ASP A 72 -2.07 6.83 -4.27
C ASP A 72 -0.62 6.46 -4.59
N GLU A 73 -0.44 5.41 -5.40
CA GLU A 73 0.87 4.96 -5.88
C GLU A 73 1.64 6.06 -6.63
N GLN A 74 0.95 7.04 -7.22
CA GLN A 74 1.61 8.15 -7.90
C GLN A 74 2.48 8.99 -6.96
N ASN A 75 2.18 9.02 -5.66
CA ASN A 75 2.97 9.79 -4.69
C ASN A 75 4.45 9.38 -4.68
N PHE A 76 4.75 8.09 -4.85
CA PHE A 76 6.15 7.64 -4.97
C PHE A 76 6.57 7.51 -6.44
N LYS A 77 5.70 7.04 -7.34
CA LYS A 77 6.08 6.80 -8.75
C LYS A 77 6.63 8.06 -9.43
N ILE A 78 6.08 9.24 -9.13
CA ILE A 78 6.57 10.50 -9.73
C ILE A 78 8.05 10.77 -9.45
N VAL A 79 8.61 10.24 -8.35
CA VAL A 79 10.04 10.39 -8.03
C VAL A 79 10.81 9.15 -8.44
N LEU A 80 10.27 7.95 -8.19
CA LEU A 80 10.98 6.69 -8.41
C LEU A 80 11.16 6.36 -9.91
N ASP A 81 10.22 6.78 -10.75
CA ASP A 81 10.28 6.58 -12.21
C ASP A 81 10.98 7.71 -12.96
N ASP A 82 11.31 8.82 -12.30
CA ASP A 82 11.96 9.96 -12.95
C ASP A 82 13.44 9.67 -13.26
N LYS A 83 13.72 9.37 -14.52
CA LYS A 83 15.07 9.03 -15.00
C LYS A 83 16.03 10.22 -15.02
N GLU A 84 15.54 11.46 -14.92
CA GLU A 84 16.39 12.65 -14.79
C GLU A 84 17.01 12.73 -13.38
N LEU A 85 16.42 12.04 -12.39
CA LEU A 85 16.97 11.91 -11.04
C LEU A 85 17.98 10.77 -10.97
N GLY A 86 19.13 11.05 -10.34
CA GLY A 86 20.17 10.05 -10.10
C GLY A 86 19.68 8.86 -9.28
N ILE A 87 20.14 7.65 -9.61
CA ILE A 87 19.67 6.40 -9.00
C ILE A 87 19.80 6.40 -7.47
N LYS A 88 20.90 6.97 -6.95
CA LYS A 88 21.14 7.10 -5.51
C LYS A 88 20.06 7.91 -4.82
N HIS A 89 19.62 9.01 -5.43
CA HIS A 89 18.57 9.86 -4.87
C HIS A 89 17.24 9.11 -4.85
N ARG A 90 16.87 8.48 -5.97
CA ARG A 90 15.64 7.68 -6.07
C ARG A 90 15.62 6.52 -5.08
N SER A 91 16.72 5.78 -4.92
CA SER A 91 16.84 4.70 -3.94
C SER A 91 16.69 5.18 -2.49
N ASN A 92 17.21 6.37 -2.16
CA ASN A 92 17.04 6.96 -0.83
C ASN A 92 15.56 7.32 -0.57
N ILE A 93 14.90 7.98 -1.53
CA ILE A 93 13.47 8.32 -1.41
C ILE A 93 12.60 7.07 -1.33
N ALA A 94 12.91 6.02 -2.12
CA ALA A 94 12.21 4.73 -2.02
C ALA A 94 12.34 4.12 -0.62
N THR A 95 13.51 4.24 0.01
CA THR A 95 13.77 3.77 1.38
C THR A 95 12.91 4.53 2.39
N GLU A 96 12.80 5.85 2.24
CA GLU A 96 11.95 6.69 3.09
C GLU A 96 10.48 6.30 2.97
N PHE A 97 9.94 6.18 1.75
CA PHE A 97 8.56 5.71 1.54
C PHE A 97 8.34 4.32 2.10
N PHE A 98 9.31 3.39 1.93
CA PHE A 98 9.21 2.04 2.47
C PHE A 98 9.16 2.06 4.01
N ASN A 99 9.88 2.98 4.65
CA ASN A 99 9.78 3.21 6.09
C ASN A 99 8.40 3.72 6.49
N GLN A 100 7.86 4.72 5.79
CA GLN A 100 6.51 5.24 6.05
C GLN A 100 5.44 4.15 5.89
N TRP A 101 5.53 3.33 4.84
CA TRP A 101 4.57 2.24 4.61
C TRP A 101 4.50 1.23 5.77
N LYS A 102 5.64 0.89 6.39
CA LYS A 102 5.64 -0.01 7.56
C LYS A 102 4.81 0.55 8.72
N ASP A 103 4.80 1.87 8.90
CA ASP A 103 3.97 2.54 9.90
C ASP A 103 2.50 2.63 9.46
N MET A 104 2.22 2.80 8.17
CA MET A 104 0.86 2.83 7.62
C MET A 104 0.09 1.54 7.90
N HIS A 105 0.77 0.40 7.89
CA HIS A 105 0.15 -0.91 8.11
C HIS A 105 -0.65 -0.98 9.42
N GLN A 106 -0.29 -0.19 10.43
CA GLN A 106 -0.96 -0.18 11.74
C GLN A 106 -2.23 0.67 11.80
N ILE A 107 -2.53 1.48 10.78
CA ILE A 107 -3.62 2.48 10.84
C ILE A 107 -5.00 1.80 10.86
N TYR A 108 -5.19 0.78 10.02
CA TYR A 108 -6.51 0.21 9.68
C TYR A 108 -6.71 -1.25 10.12
N GLN A 109 -5.90 -1.76 11.06
CA GLN A 109 -5.97 -3.16 11.51
C GLN A 109 -7.04 -3.47 12.57
N GLN A 110 -7.78 -2.45 13.02
CA GLN A 110 -8.70 -2.60 14.14
C GLN A 110 -9.85 -3.55 13.79
N THR A 111 -10.18 -4.45 14.72
CA THR A 111 -11.33 -5.35 14.64
C THR A 111 -12.45 -4.96 15.59
N ASP A 112 -13.67 -5.36 15.27
CA ASP A 112 -14.84 -5.26 16.15
C ASP A 112 -14.90 -6.44 17.15
N ARG A 113 -15.93 -6.44 18.02
CA ARG A 113 -16.16 -7.50 19.01
C ARG A 113 -16.52 -8.88 18.39
N LYS A 114 -16.70 -8.96 17.08
CA LYS A 114 -17.00 -10.18 16.32
C LYS A 114 -15.79 -10.62 15.48
N ASP A 115 -14.61 -10.08 15.77
CA ASP A 115 -13.37 -10.30 15.03
C ASP A 115 -13.49 -9.93 13.54
N LYS A 116 -14.30 -8.93 13.20
CA LYS A 116 -14.40 -8.35 11.85
C LYS A 116 -13.54 -7.11 11.77
N TYR A 117 -12.80 -6.97 10.68
CA TYR A 117 -12.06 -5.73 10.43
C TYR A 117 -13.04 -4.56 10.29
N LEU A 118 -12.74 -3.43 10.95
CA LEU A 118 -13.54 -2.21 10.84
C LEU A 118 -13.29 -1.44 9.53
N TYR A 119 -12.09 -1.61 8.97
CA TYR A 119 -11.57 -0.84 7.84
C TYR A 119 -10.87 -1.77 6.84
N ASP A 120 -11.54 -2.86 6.49
CA ASP A 120 -10.94 -3.96 5.73
C ASP A 120 -10.51 -3.54 4.32
N ILE A 121 -11.28 -2.66 3.68
CA ILE A 121 -10.96 -2.08 2.36
C ILE A 121 -9.73 -1.16 2.45
N GLU A 122 -9.67 -0.27 3.44
CA GLU A 122 -8.56 0.66 3.66
C GLU A 122 -7.28 -0.10 4.03
N MET A 123 -7.37 -1.09 4.91
CA MET A 123 -6.25 -1.96 5.27
C MET A 123 -5.69 -2.68 4.04
N LEU A 124 -6.55 -3.23 3.19
CA LEU A 124 -6.10 -3.87 1.95
C LEU A 124 -5.52 -2.86 0.95
N ALA A 125 -5.99 -1.62 0.93
CA ALA A 125 -5.41 -0.58 0.08
C ALA A 125 -4.01 -0.20 0.54
N VAL A 126 -3.76 -0.10 1.85
CA VAL A 126 -2.42 0.11 2.41
C VAL A 126 -1.49 -1.06 2.11
N TRP A 127 -1.97 -2.30 2.21
CA TRP A 127 -1.21 -3.48 1.79
C TRP A 127 -0.82 -3.41 0.32
N GLN A 128 -1.78 -3.10 -0.55
CA GLN A 128 -1.61 -3.06 -2.00
C GLN A 128 -0.63 -1.96 -2.44
N PHE A 129 -0.75 -0.76 -1.87
CA PHE A 129 0.23 0.32 -2.02
C PHE A 129 1.65 -0.15 -1.66
N GLY A 130 1.79 -0.91 -0.58
CA GLY A 130 3.07 -1.47 -0.15
C GLY A 130 3.64 -2.56 -1.05
N LEU A 131 2.79 -3.38 -1.67
CA LEU A 131 3.25 -4.38 -2.63
C LEU A 131 3.87 -3.68 -3.84
N ASP A 132 3.19 -2.67 -4.38
CA ASP A 132 3.69 -1.87 -5.50
C ASP A 132 5.01 -1.16 -5.17
N LEU A 133 5.05 -0.43 -4.05
CA LEU A 133 6.23 0.27 -3.57
C LEU A 133 7.44 -0.66 -3.39
N GLN A 134 7.21 -1.89 -2.91
CA GLN A 134 8.29 -2.87 -2.75
C GLN A 134 8.91 -3.28 -4.09
N LEU A 135 8.14 -3.37 -5.18
CA LEU A 135 8.71 -3.69 -6.49
C LEU A 135 9.73 -2.63 -6.91
N ASP A 136 9.37 -1.36 -6.80
CA ASP A 136 10.24 -0.25 -7.18
C ASP A 136 11.42 -0.09 -6.23
N TYR A 137 11.19 -0.21 -4.92
CA TYR A 137 12.23 -0.15 -3.90
C TYR A 137 13.32 -1.20 -4.13
N PHE A 138 12.95 -2.48 -4.29
CA PHE A 138 13.92 -3.56 -4.51
C PHE A 138 14.59 -3.45 -5.87
N LYS A 139 13.87 -3.02 -6.91
CA LYS A 139 14.44 -2.83 -8.26
C LYS A 139 15.50 -1.73 -8.25
N LEU A 140 15.18 -0.55 -7.71
CA LEU A 140 16.11 0.56 -7.60
C LEU A 140 17.33 0.22 -6.76
N GLY A 141 17.15 -0.47 -5.62
CA GLY A 141 18.26 -0.95 -4.80
C GLY A 141 19.18 -1.91 -5.56
N ASN A 142 18.60 -2.85 -6.32
CA ASN A 142 19.38 -3.78 -7.14
C ASN A 142 20.10 -3.10 -8.31
N ASP A 143 19.49 -2.10 -8.93
CA ASP A 143 20.10 -1.35 -10.02
C ASP A 143 21.22 -0.42 -9.51
N ASP A 144 21.08 0.19 -8.34
CA ASP A 144 22.14 0.98 -7.69
C ASP A 144 23.36 0.10 -7.31
N ILE A 145 23.11 -1.13 -6.85
CA ILE A 145 24.18 -2.11 -6.59
C ILE A 145 24.94 -2.41 -7.88
N LYS A 146 24.26 -2.63 -9.01
CA LYS A 146 24.91 -2.87 -10.30
C LYS A 146 25.72 -1.66 -10.75
N GLU A 147 25.14 -0.46 -10.69
CA GLU A 147 25.77 0.77 -11.18
C GLU A 147 27.08 1.08 -10.43
N ARG A 148 27.14 0.76 -9.13
CA ARG A 148 28.33 1.01 -8.30
C ARG A 148 29.32 -0.14 -8.25
N SER A 149 29.05 -1.26 -8.92
CA SER A 149 29.93 -2.43 -8.89
C SER A 149 30.96 -2.39 -10.02
N ASP A 150 32.22 -2.70 -9.70
CA ASP A 150 33.30 -2.80 -10.72
C ASP A 150 32.98 -3.85 -11.79
N ASP A 151 32.41 -5.00 -11.38
CA ASP A 151 31.85 -6.01 -12.28
C ASP A 151 30.41 -6.37 -11.85
N PRO A 152 29.40 -5.81 -12.52
CA PRO A 152 27.99 -6.10 -12.27
C PRO A 152 27.61 -7.57 -12.52
N ASN A 153 28.43 -8.31 -13.28
CA ASN A 153 28.19 -9.71 -13.64
C ASN A 153 28.91 -10.71 -12.72
N SER A 154 29.69 -10.22 -11.76
CA SER A 154 30.40 -11.05 -10.79
C SER A 154 29.42 -11.93 -10.00
N SER A 155 29.88 -13.11 -9.60
CA SER A 155 29.08 -14.04 -8.79
C SER A 155 28.60 -13.40 -7.49
N LYS A 156 29.42 -12.53 -6.88
CA LYS A 156 29.09 -11.77 -5.68
C LYS A 156 27.91 -10.83 -5.89
N VAL A 157 27.95 -9.99 -6.93
CA VAL A 157 26.86 -9.04 -7.24
C VAL A 157 25.56 -9.77 -7.55
N LYS A 158 25.63 -10.81 -8.39
CA LYS A 158 24.48 -11.67 -8.71
C LYS A 158 23.89 -12.32 -7.45
N SER A 159 24.73 -12.79 -6.54
CA SER A 159 24.26 -13.40 -5.29
C SER A 159 23.53 -12.41 -4.39
N VAL A 160 24.01 -11.17 -4.29
CA VAL A 160 23.33 -10.12 -3.50
C VAL A 160 21.96 -9.79 -4.10
N ILE A 161 21.91 -9.57 -5.43
CA ILE A 161 20.65 -9.27 -6.13
C ILE A 161 19.65 -10.42 -5.97
N ASN A 162 20.09 -11.67 -6.13
CA ASN A 162 19.22 -12.84 -5.94
C ASN A 162 18.70 -12.95 -4.50
N SER A 163 19.53 -12.61 -3.50
CA SER A 163 19.09 -12.55 -2.10
C SER A 163 18.02 -11.50 -1.90
N ASN A 164 18.19 -10.29 -2.45
CA ASN A 164 17.22 -9.20 -2.37
C ASN A 164 15.88 -9.58 -3.03
N ILE A 165 15.92 -10.20 -4.21
CA ILE A 165 14.72 -10.72 -4.90
C ILE A 165 14.04 -11.81 -4.04
N GLY A 166 14.82 -12.67 -3.38
CA GLY A 166 14.29 -13.65 -2.43
C GLY A 166 13.51 -13.01 -1.29
N THR A 167 14.08 -11.96 -0.66
CA THR A 167 13.41 -11.20 0.41
C THR A 167 12.12 -10.54 -0.09
N LEU A 168 12.12 -9.95 -1.29
CA LEU A 168 10.91 -9.39 -1.90
C LEU A 168 9.80 -10.45 -2.06
N ILE A 169 10.14 -11.63 -2.56
CA ILE A 169 9.22 -12.76 -2.73
C ILE A 169 8.66 -13.24 -1.38
N GLU A 170 9.50 -13.28 -0.35
CA GLU A 170 9.07 -13.61 1.02
C GLU A 170 8.08 -12.59 1.56
N ASN A 171 8.34 -11.29 1.38
CA ASN A 171 7.42 -10.24 1.80
C ASN A 171 6.05 -10.35 1.10
N TYR A 172 6.04 -10.65 -0.19
CA TYR A 172 4.79 -10.91 -0.93
C TYR A 172 4.00 -12.09 -0.35
N THR A 173 4.69 -13.11 0.15
CA THR A 173 4.05 -14.28 0.76
C THR A 173 3.23 -13.90 2.00
N ILE A 174 3.60 -12.81 2.71
CA ILE A 174 2.87 -12.30 3.88
C ILE A 174 1.47 -11.81 3.49
N TYR A 175 1.28 -11.22 2.30
CA TYR A 175 -0.06 -10.81 1.87
C TYR A 175 -1.02 -11.99 1.72
N LEU A 176 -0.51 -13.18 1.34
CA LEU A 176 -1.32 -14.39 1.29
C LEU A 176 -1.74 -14.89 2.69
N ASP A 177 -1.06 -14.45 3.76
CA ASP A 177 -1.45 -14.80 5.13
C ASP A 177 -2.76 -14.16 5.59
N GLU A 178 -3.16 -13.05 4.97
CA GLU A 178 -4.48 -12.43 5.23
C GLU A 178 -5.64 -13.36 4.90
N ILE A 179 -5.44 -14.36 4.03
CA ILE A 179 -6.46 -15.37 3.71
C ILE A 179 -6.78 -16.25 4.92
N ASN A 180 -5.87 -16.43 5.89
CA ASN A 180 -6.20 -17.11 7.15
C ASN A 180 -7.26 -16.32 7.95
N ASN A 181 -7.32 -15.01 7.75
CA ASN A 181 -8.29 -14.10 8.35
C ASN A 181 -9.47 -13.83 7.40
N GLU A 182 -9.70 -14.63 6.34
CA GLU A 182 -10.77 -14.40 5.35
C GLU A 182 -12.16 -14.16 5.99
N LYS A 183 -12.45 -14.83 7.11
CA LYS A 183 -13.71 -14.62 7.85
C LYS A 183 -13.86 -13.22 8.44
N ALA A 184 -12.78 -12.49 8.69
CA ALA A 184 -12.79 -11.14 9.26
C ALA A 184 -13.16 -10.06 8.23
N PHE A 185 -13.01 -10.36 6.93
CA PHE A 185 -13.32 -9.45 5.83
C PHE A 185 -14.81 -9.44 5.49
N SER A 186 -15.26 -8.29 4.98
CA SER A 186 -16.50 -8.14 4.22
C SER A 186 -16.40 -8.87 2.87
N GLU A 187 -17.52 -9.01 2.14
CA GLU A 187 -17.47 -9.58 0.79
C GLU A 187 -16.69 -8.69 -0.19
N GLU A 188 -16.79 -7.37 -0.05
CA GLU A 188 -16.00 -6.42 -0.84
C GLU A 188 -14.50 -6.53 -0.50
N GLY A 189 -14.16 -6.70 0.78
CA GLY A 189 -12.79 -6.94 1.23
C GLY A 189 -12.21 -8.20 0.62
N LYS A 190 -12.97 -9.30 0.56
CA LYS A 190 -12.52 -10.54 -0.10
C LYS A 190 -12.28 -10.35 -1.60
N VAL A 191 -13.13 -9.57 -2.28
CA VAL A 191 -12.93 -9.21 -3.70
C VAL A 191 -11.64 -8.40 -3.86
N LYS A 192 -11.42 -7.39 -3.01
CA LYS A 192 -10.20 -6.57 -3.05
C LYS A 192 -8.95 -7.38 -2.73
N LEU A 193 -9.03 -8.30 -1.77
CA LEU A 193 -7.95 -9.22 -1.42
C LEU A 193 -7.51 -10.03 -2.64
N GLY A 194 -8.45 -10.69 -3.32
CA GLY A 194 -8.21 -11.43 -4.56
C GLY A 194 -7.64 -10.58 -5.69
N LYS A 195 -8.17 -9.36 -5.91
CA LYS A 195 -7.62 -8.42 -6.91
C LYS A 195 -6.16 -8.07 -6.64
N GLY A 196 -5.77 -7.89 -5.37
CA GLY A 196 -4.37 -7.65 -5.03
C GLY A 196 -3.47 -8.84 -5.40
N ILE A 197 -3.95 -10.07 -5.26
CA ILE A 197 -3.22 -11.26 -5.73
C ILE A 197 -3.05 -11.20 -7.25
N ASP A 198 -4.14 -10.98 -7.99
CA ASP A 198 -4.14 -10.96 -9.45
C ASP A 198 -3.18 -9.90 -10.02
N ILE A 199 -3.18 -8.69 -9.45
CA ILE A 199 -2.36 -7.57 -9.96
C ILE A 199 -0.90 -7.71 -9.54
N TYR A 200 -0.64 -7.67 -8.23
CA TYR A 200 0.72 -7.44 -7.76
C TYR A 200 1.61 -8.69 -7.89
N PHE A 201 1.06 -9.90 -7.76
CA PHE A 201 1.88 -11.11 -7.96
C PHE A 201 2.15 -11.36 -9.44
N SER A 202 1.22 -11.01 -10.32
CA SER A 202 1.48 -11.05 -11.76
C SER A 202 2.59 -10.10 -12.14
N GLU A 203 2.59 -8.90 -11.55
CA GLU A 203 3.63 -7.90 -11.78
C GLU A 203 5.00 -8.35 -11.23
N LEU A 204 5.04 -8.91 -10.02
CA LEU A 204 6.26 -9.50 -9.45
C LEU A 204 6.87 -10.55 -10.38
N ILE A 205 6.05 -11.49 -10.86
CA ILE A 205 6.49 -12.56 -11.77
C ILE A 205 6.91 -12.00 -13.13
N ARG A 206 6.24 -10.94 -13.62
CA ARG A 206 6.60 -10.27 -14.87
C ARG A 206 7.98 -9.60 -14.78
N ILE A 207 8.28 -8.95 -13.65
CA ILE A 207 9.55 -8.24 -13.44
C ILE A 207 10.69 -9.24 -13.17
N TYR A 208 10.44 -10.31 -12.41
CA TYR A 208 11.45 -11.30 -12.04
C TYR A 208 11.05 -12.73 -12.49
N PRO A 209 10.94 -13.01 -13.80
CA PRO A 209 10.38 -14.28 -14.29
C PRO A 209 11.16 -15.52 -13.88
N ASN A 210 12.48 -15.38 -13.70
CA ASN A 210 13.40 -16.50 -13.44
C ASN A 210 13.64 -16.73 -11.94
N ALA A 211 12.92 -16.01 -11.07
CA ALA A 211 13.07 -16.16 -9.62
C ALA A 211 12.37 -17.42 -9.09
N ASN A 212 12.76 -17.86 -7.90
CA ASN A 212 12.20 -19.07 -7.30
C ASN A 212 10.86 -18.78 -6.58
N TYR A 213 9.75 -19.07 -7.27
CA TYR A 213 8.38 -18.91 -6.73
C TYR A 213 7.82 -20.13 -6.01
N SER A 214 8.62 -21.16 -5.72
CA SER A 214 8.14 -22.40 -5.07
C SER A 214 7.48 -22.14 -3.71
N GLY A 215 8.00 -21.18 -2.94
CA GLY A 215 7.43 -20.76 -1.66
C GLY A 215 6.02 -20.18 -1.82
N ILE A 216 5.86 -19.20 -2.72
CA ILE A 216 4.56 -18.59 -3.04
C ILE A 216 3.58 -19.66 -3.56
N LYS A 217 4.01 -20.55 -4.45
CA LYS A 217 3.15 -21.61 -4.97
C LYS A 217 2.62 -22.51 -3.84
N ARG A 218 3.51 -23.01 -2.98
CA ARG A 218 3.12 -23.84 -1.83
C ARG A 218 2.15 -23.10 -0.90
N LYS A 219 2.39 -21.81 -0.65
CA LYS A 219 1.49 -20.98 0.15
C LYS A 219 0.12 -20.83 -0.52
N ALA A 220 0.10 -20.52 -1.82
CA ALA A 220 -1.13 -20.35 -2.58
C ALA A 220 -1.97 -21.64 -2.62
N GLU A 221 -1.34 -22.80 -2.81
CA GLU A 221 -2.00 -24.10 -2.75
C GLU A 221 -2.60 -24.39 -1.36
N LEU A 222 -1.88 -24.01 -0.29
CA LEU A 222 -2.40 -24.13 1.07
C LEU A 222 -3.58 -23.19 1.31
N MET A 223 -3.48 -21.92 0.89
CA MET A 223 -4.55 -20.93 1.04
C MET A 223 -5.77 -21.29 0.20
N LEU A 224 -5.58 -21.92 -0.97
CA LEU A 224 -6.66 -22.37 -1.84
C LEU A 224 -7.54 -23.42 -1.16
N LYS A 225 -6.93 -24.33 -0.40
CA LYS A 225 -7.63 -25.35 0.39
C LYS A 225 -8.39 -24.75 1.58
N LYS A 226 -7.92 -23.63 2.12
CA LYS A 226 -8.50 -22.96 3.30
C LYS A 226 -9.60 -21.96 2.96
N SER A 227 -9.43 -21.23 1.88
CA SER A 227 -10.36 -20.18 1.44
C SER A 227 -11.73 -20.78 1.14
N LYS A 228 -12.77 -20.03 1.50
CA LYS A 228 -14.17 -20.34 1.20
C LYS A 228 -14.76 -19.41 0.14
N ASN A 229 -14.10 -18.29 -0.17
CA ASN A 229 -14.59 -17.32 -1.14
C ASN A 229 -14.13 -17.64 -2.57
N ASP A 230 -15.07 -17.69 -3.52
CA ASP A 230 -14.76 -18.09 -4.89
C ASP A 230 -13.87 -17.10 -5.65
N ASN A 231 -13.94 -15.81 -5.34
CA ASN A 231 -13.05 -14.81 -5.95
C ASN A 231 -11.60 -15.02 -5.49
N VAL A 232 -11.37 -15.21 -4.19
CA VAL A 232 -10.04 -15.49 -3.64
C VAL A 232 -9.50 -16.80 -4.21
N LYS A 233 -10.31 -17.87 -4.25
CA LYS A 233 -9.92 -19.15 -4.88
C LYS A 233 -9.53 -18.98 -6.35
N SER A 234 -10.33 -18.25 -7.11
CA SER A 234 -10.07 -17.98 -8.54
C SER A 234 -8.71 -17.30 -8.72
N SER A 235 -8.42 -16.26 -7.93
CA SER A 235 -7.14 -15.57 -7.96
C SER A 235 -5.96 -16.46 -7.59
N LEU A 236 -6.09 -17.30 -6.56
CA LEU A 236 -5.05 -18.28 -6.18
C LEU A 236 -4.79 -19.30 -7.29
N ILE A 237 -5.85 -19.80 -7.96
CA ILE A 237 -5.71 -20.73 -9.09
C ILE A 237 -4.97 -20.06 -10.25
N LYS A 238 -5.28 -18.80 -10.58
CA LYS A 238 -4.57 -18.03 -11.61
C LYS A 238 -3.10 -17.88 -11.25
N LEU A 239 -2.79 -17.50 -10.02
CA LEU A 239 -1.41 -17.37 -9.53
C LEU A 239 -0.62 -18.68 -9.66
N ILE A 240 -1.20 -19.80 -9.21
CA ILE A 240 -0.55 -21.12 -9.31
C ILE A 240 -0.29 -21.48 -10.78
N LYS A 241 -1.26 -21.25 -11.67
CA LYS A 241 -1.09 -21.48 -13.11
C LYS A 241 0.01 -20.61 -13.70
N LEU A 242 0.04 -19.33 -13.34
CA LEU A 242 1.06 -18.38 -13.78
C LEU A 242 2.46 -18.88 -13.40
N ILE A 243 2.69 -19.22 -12.12
CA ILE A 243 3.98 -19.74 -11.63
C ILE A 243 4.40 -21.02 -12.37
N ASN A 244 3.47 -21.94 -12.63
CA ASN A 244 3.79 -23.17 -13.37
C ASN A 244 4.16 -22.88 -14.83
N SER A 245 3.52 -21.90 -15.45
CA SER A 245 3.80 -21.53 -16.85
C SER A 245 5.18 -20.89 -17.03
N THR A 246 5.66 -20.11 -16.05
CA THR A 246 7.00 -19.52 -16.09
C THR A 246 8.07 -20.59 -16.00
N LYS A 247 7.90 -21.56 -15.09
CA LYS A 247 8.85 -22.66 -14.89
C LYS A 247 9.06 -23.54 -16.14
N ASN A 248 8.03 -23.65 -16.98
CA ASN A 248 8.13 -24.43 -18.22
C ASN A 248 8.89 -23.72 -19.33
N LYS A 249 9.02 -22.38 -19.28
CA LYS A 249 9.79 -21.60 -20.27
C LYS A 249 11.29 -21.71 -20.06
N ASP A 250 11.75 -21.89 -18.82
CA ASP A 250 13.19 -22.01 -18.50
C ASP A 250 13.78 -23.39 -18.84
N ASN A 251 12.94 -24.38 -19.18
CA ASN A 251 13.34 -25.76 -19.52
C ASN A 251 13.29 -26.06 -21.04
N THR A 252 13.06 -25.03 -21.88
CA THR A 252 13.04 -25.10 -23.35
C THR A 252 14.02 -24.10 -23.91
#